data_AF-A0A6L3XZZ1-F1
#
_entry.id   AF-A0A6L3XZZ1-F1
#
_cell.length_a   1.000
_cell.length_b   1.000
_cell.length_c   1.000
_cell.angle_alpha   90.00
_cell.angle_beta   90.00
_cell.angle_gamma   90.00
#
_symmetry.space_group_name_H-M   'P 1'
#
loop_
_entity.id
_entity.type
_entity.pdbx_description
1 polymer ?
#
loop_
_entity_poly.entity_id
_entity_poly.type
_entity_poly.pdbx_seq_one_letter_code
_entity_poly.pdbx_strand_id
1 'polypeptide(L)' 'VKGSLSGYVFVQFEIACYTSLLAAAKQAGDTASIPALESILEEERQMADWLLQQIPQTTEQFLLRSDADGVEAKK' A
#
# COMPACT_ATOMS: atom_id res chain seq x y z
N VAL A 1 -5.98 -12.04 -3.57
CA VAL A 1 -5.82 -11.18 -4.78
C VAL A 1 -6.54 -9.84 -4.65
N LYS A 2 -7.88 -9.78 -4.64
CA LYS A 2 -8.62 -8.50 -4.59
C LYS A 2 -8.21 -7.59 -3.42
N GLY A 3 -8.07 -8.15 -2.21
CA GLY A 3 -7.60 -7.40 -1.04
C GLY A 3 -6.22 -6.79 -1.22
N SER A 4 -5.26 -7.52 -1.83
CA SER A 4 -3.91 -7.02 -2.12
C SER A 4 -3.92 -5.87 -3.12
N LEU A 5 -4.77 -5.95 -4.16
CA LEU A 5 -4.94 -4.88 -5.14
C LEU A 5 -5.56 -3.63 -4.50
N SER A 6 -6.62 -3.80 -3.72
CA SER A 6 -7.25 -2.70 -2.98
C SER A 6 -6.31 -2.08 -1.97
N GLY A 7 -5.51 -2.89 -1.26
CA GLY A 7 -4.48 -2.42 -0.34
C GLY A 7 -3.43 -1.57 -1.04
N TYR A 8 -2.90 -2.03 -2.17
CA TYR A 8 -1.92 -1.25 -2.94
C TYR A 8 -2.47 0.11 -3.40
N VAL A 9 -3.70 0.13 -3.90
CA VAL A 9 -4.35 1.40 -4.31
C VAL A 9 -4.56 2.33 -3.11
N PHE A 10 -4.91 1.80 -1.94
CA PHE A 10 -5.08 2.60 -0.73
C PHE A 10 -3.77 3.22 -0.25
N VAL A 11 -2.67 2.44 -0.24
CA VAL A 11 -1.34 2.95 0.12
C VAL A 11 -0.89 4.04 -0.86
N GLN A 12 -1.16 3.90 -2.16
CA GLN A 12 -0.90 4.96 -3.15
C GLN A 12 -1.71 6.25 -2.85
N PHE A 13 -2.95 6.11 -2.39
CA PHE A 13 -3.75 7.24 -1.94
C PHE A 13 -3.13 7.91 -0.70
N GLU A 14 -2.65 7.14 0.27
CA GLU A 14 -1.97 7.67 1.46
C GLU A 14 -0.68 8.42 1.10
N ILE A 15 0.15 7.88 0.19
CA ILE A 15 1.34 8.55 -0.34
C ILE A 15 0.96 9.92 -0.93
N ALA A 16 -0.12 10.01 -1.72
CA ALA A 16 -0.59 11.27 -2.28
C ALA A 16 -1.07 12.25 -1.19
N CYS A 17 -1.80 11.76 -0.19
CA CYS A 17 -2.27 12.55 0.94
C CYS A 17 -1.11 13.11 1.77
N TYR A 18 -0.14 12.30 2.17
CA TYR A 18 1.01 12.74 2.95
C TYR A 18 1.92 13.68 2.16
N THR A 19 2.07 13.47 0.85
CA THR A 19 2.77 14.42 -0.03
C THR A 19 2.09 15.79 -0.02
N SER A 20 0.77 15.83 -0.12
CA SER A 20 0.00 17.08 -0.04
C SER A 20 0.09 17.72 1.35
N LEU A 21 -0.02 16.92 2.41
CA LEU A 21 0.03 17.38 3.80
C LEU A 21 1.40 17.95 4.16
N LEU A 22 2.48 17.36 3.66
CA LEU A 22 3.84 17.87 3.83
C LEU A 22 3.99 19.27 3.19
N ALA A 23 3.42 19.47 1.99
CA ALA A 23 3.40 20.78 1.35
C ALA A 23 2.60 21.80 2.17
N ALA A 24 1.43 21.40 2.69
CA ALA A 24 0.61 22.24 3.54
C ALA A 24 1.33 22.63 4.85
N ALA A 25 1.99 21.68 5.52
CA ALA A 25 2.74 21.94 6.75
C ALA A 25 3.89 22.94 6.51
N LYS A 26 4.64 22.78 5.41
CA LYS A 26 5.69 23.73 5.00
C LYS A 26 5.13 25.12 4.76
N GLN A 27 3.99 25.25 4.09
CA GLN A 27 3.36 26.53 3.80
C GLN A 27 2.76 27.19 5.05
N ALA A 28 2.25 26.40 5.99
CA ALA A 28 1.68 26.87 7.25
C ALA A 28 2.74 27.22 8.32
N GLY A 29 4.01 26.88 8.08
CA GLY A 29 5.08 27.05 9.05
C GLY A 29 5.07 26.01 10.19
N ASP A 30 4.32 24.92 10.03
CA ASP A 30 4.30 23.81 10.99
C ASP A 30 5.52 22.90 10.77
N THR A 31 6.67 23.36 11.24
CA THR A 31 7.92 22.61 11.12
C THR A 31 8.02 21.44 12.10
N ALA A 32 7.20 21.43 13.15
CA ALA A 32 7.20 20.38 14.16
C ALA A 32 6.59 19.07 13.63
N SER A 33 5.58 19.14 12.75
CA SER A 33 4.94 17.96 12.16
C SER A 33 5.72 17.35 10.99
N ILE A 34 6.60 18.12 10.33
CA ILE A 34 7.34 17.69 9.13
C ILE A 34 8.07 16.35 9.32
N PRO A 35 8.87 16.13 10.38
CA PRO A 35 9.60 14.87 10.54
C PRO A 35 8.69 13.64 10.65
N ALA A 36 7.54 13.78 11.32
CA ALA A 36 6.57 12.70 11.44
C ALA A 36 5.90 12.39 10.09
N LEU A 37 5.52 13.43 9.33
CA LEU A 37 4.93 13.27 8.00
C LEU A 37 5.91 12.63 7.01
N GLU A 38 7.20 12.98 7.06
CA GLU A 38 8.24 12.37 6.22
C GLU A 38 8.47 10.90 6.58
N SER A 39 8.49 10.56 7.88
CA SER A 39 8.60 9.17 8.34
C SER A 39 7.45 8.32 7.82
N ILE A 40 6.21 8.78 8.00
CA ILE A 40 5.03 8.04 7.55
C ILE A 40 5.04 7.89 6.02
N LEU A 41 5.34 8.97 5.28
CA LEU A 41 5.42 8.91 3.82
C LEU A 41 6.42 7.87 3.33
N GLU A 42 7.55 7.71 4.01
CA GLU A 42 8.56 6.72 3.67
C GLU A 42 8.11 5.29 4.01
N GLU A 43 7.42 5.09 5.13
CA GLU A 43 6.78 3.81 5.47
C GLU A 43 5.74 3.39 4.43
N GLU A 44 4.89 4.33 3.96
CA GLU A 44 3.89 4.03 2.93
C GLU A 44 4.53 3.70 1.57
N ARG A 45 5.63 4.34 1.20
CA ARG A 45 6.38 3.98 -0.01
C ARG A 45 6.94 2.57 0.06
N GLN A 46 7.53 2.20 1.20
CA GLN A 46 8.03 0.85 1.41
C GLN A 46 6.90 -0.18 1.37
N MET A 47 5.74 0.13 1.95
CA MET A 47 4.56 -0.73 1.88
C MET A 47 4.05 -0.88 0.44
N ALA A 48 4.00 0.21 -0.34
CA ALA A 48 3.57 0.16 -1.74
C ALA A 48 4.49 -0.73 -2.58
N ASP A 49 5.81 -0.55 -2.44
CA ASP A 49 6.81 -1.36 -3.15
C ASP A 49 6.71 -2.83 -2.74
N TRP A 50 6.56 -3.10 -1.45
CA TRP A 50 6.39 -4.47 -0.95
C TRP A 50 5.13 -5.11 -1.51
N LEU A 51 3.97 -4.44 -1.43
CA LEU A 51 2.70 -4.96 -1.96
C LEU A 51 2.80 -5.26 -3.46
N LEU A 52 3.42 -4.36 -4.23
CA LEU A 52 3.59 -4.56 -5.67
C LEU A 52 4.43 -5.80 -5.98
N GLN A 53 5.48 -6.07 -5.20
CA GLN A 53 6.30 -7.29 -5.32
C GLN A 53 5.54 -8.55 -4.90
N GLN A 54 4.61 -8.49 -3.94
CA GLN A 54 3.87 -9.65 -3.43
C GLN A 54 2.61 -9.99 -4.24
N ILE A 55 2.05 -9.06 -5.02
CA ILE A 55 0.83 -9.28 -5.81
C ILE A 55 0.95 -10.46 -6.80
N PRO A 56 2.04 -10.63 -7.56
CA PRO A 56 2.19 -11.77 -8.47
C PRO A 56 2.11 -13.10 -7.73
N GLN A 57 2.91 -13.27 -6.67
CA GLN A 57 2.92 -14.49 -5.87
C GLN A 57 1.53 -14.80 -5.26
N THR A 58 0.83 -13.78 -4.77
CA THR A 58 -0.53 -13.94 -4.24
C THR A 58 -1.52 -14.39 -5.32
N THR A 59 -1.33 -13.93 -6.55
CA THR A 59 -2.16 -14.30 -7.71
C THR A 59 -1.88 -15.73 -8.14
N GLU A 60 -0.61 -16.11 -8.27
CA GLU A 60 -0.20 -17.48 -8.61
C GLU A 60 -0.71 -18.50 -7.58
N GLN A 61 -0.55 -18.22 -6.28
CA GLN A 61 -1.08 -19.08 -5.23
C GLN A 61 -2.60 -19.23 -5.28
N PHE A 62 -3.32 -18.16 -5.63
CA PHE A 62 -4.77 -18.22 -5.79
C PHE A 62 -5.17 -19.11 -6.98
N LEU A 63 -4.48 -18.99 -8.11
CA LEU A 63 -4.74 -19.83 -9.29
C LEU A 63 -4.46 -21.31 -9.00
N LEU A 64 -3.31 -21.62 -8.38
CA LEU A 64 -2.96 -23.00 -7.99
C LEU A 64 -3.99 -23.63 -7.06
N ARG A 65 -4.57 -22.85 -6.13
CA ARG A 65 -5.65 -23.33 -5.25
C ARG A 65 -6.98 -23.47 -5.98
N SER A 66 -7.23 -22.67 -7.01
CA SER A 66 -8.47 -22.69 -7.79
C SER A 66 -8.52 -23.86 -8.77
N ASP A 67 -7.36 -24.28 -9.29
CA ASP A 67 -7.24 -25.41 -10.22
C ASP A 67 -7.19 -26.78 -9.51
N ALA A 68 -7.05 -26.82 -8.18
CA ALA A 68 -7.08 -28.06 -7.41
C ALA A 68 -8.53 -28.55 -7.23
N ASP A 69 -8.86 -29.67 -7.87
CA ASP A 69 -10.18 -30.32 -7.77
C ASP A 69 -10.61 -30.50 -6.30
N GLY A 70 -11.81 -29.99 -5.97
CA GLY A 70 -12.46 -30.18 -4.68
C GLY A 70 -12.07 -29.20 -3.57
N VAL A 71 -11.20 -28.21 -3.82
CA VAL A 71 -10.87 -27.16 -2.85
C VAL A 71 -11.40 -25.82 -3.35
N GLU A 72 -12.47 -25.31 -2.73
CA GLU A 72 -12.89 -23.93 -2.99
C GLU A 72 -11.73 -22.98 -2.64
N ALA A 73 -11.27 -22.18 -3.59
CA ALA A 73 -10.24 -21.16 -3.41
C ALA A 73 -10.68 -19.97 -2.53
N LYS A 74 -11.69 -20.14 -1.68
CA LYS A 74 -12.16 -19.15 -0.71
C LYS A 74 -11.66 -19.48 0.69
N LYS A 75 -10.62 -18.76 1.10
CA LYS A 75 -10.57 -17.99 2.36
C LYS A 75 -9.47 -16.96 2.26
#